data_AF-A0A852W3E3-F1
#
_entry.id   AF-A0A852W3E3-F1
#
_cell.length_a   1.000
_cell.length_b   1.000
_cell.length_c   1.000
_cell.angle_alpha   90.00
_cell.angle_beta   90.00
_cell.angle_gamma   90.00
#
_symmetry.space_group_name_H-M   'P 1'
#
loop_
_entity.id
_entity.type
_entity.pdbx_description
1 polymer ?
#
loop_
_entity_poly.entity_id
_entity_poly.type
_entity_poly.pdbx_seq_one_letter_code
_entity_poly.pdbx_strand_id
1 'polypeptide(L)'
;MSIYAFLLDGWDDASTWGLDGNLYYAQLTPNGIDDADGPQVWIGPPTYILGKMTELAHGIAAALGLPLDLVYDAMARGSAAARGELVMPVSISGAEGCAPAPFRRPLASPRPRL
;
A
#
# COMPACT_ATOMS: atom_id res chain seq x y z
N MET A 1 -18.41 -12.32 1.13
CA MET A 1 -17.32 -11.36 1.41
C MET A 1 -16.02 -12.00 0.97
N SER A 2 -15.21 -11.27 0.21
CA SER A 2 -13.84 -11.68 -0.14
C SER A 2 -12.87 -10.59 0.31
N ILE A 3 -11.71 -11.01 0.79
CA ILE A 3 -10.64 -10.14 1.25
C ILE A 3 -9.32 -10.65 0.69
N TYR A 4 -8.50 -9.72 0.20
CA TYR A 4 -7.22 -9.95 -0.44
C TYR A 4 -6.21 -8.96 0.13
N ALA A 5 -4.96 -9.39 0.26
CA ALA A 5 -3.87 -8.47 0.59
C ALA A 5 -3.67 -7.46 -0.55
N PHE A 6 -3.31 -6.22 -0.22
CA PHE A 6 -2.86 -5.25 -1.22
C PHE A 6 -1.34 -5.27 -1.28
N LEU A 7 -0.77 -6.06 -2.21
CA LEU A 7 0.66 -6.38 -2.23
C LEU A 7 1.47 -5.31 -2.98
N LEU A 8 1.64 -4.17 -2.34
CA LEU A 8 2.45 -3.06 -2.79
C LEU A 8 3.56 -2.76 -1.78
N ASP A 9 4.80 -2.63 -2.25
CA ASP A 9 5.95 -2.30 -1.41
C ASP A 9 5.72 -1.04 -0.59
N GLY A 10 5.83 -1.16 0.74
CA GLY A 10 5.55 -0.10 1.70
C GLY A 10 4.09 0.02 2.14
N TRP A 11 3.20 -0.85 1.67
CA TRP A 11 1.79 -0.93 2.05
C TRP A 11 1.31 -2.36 2.36
N ASP A 12 2.14 -3.37 2.14
CA ASP A 12 1.78 -4.78 2.09
C ASP A 12 1.62 -5.49 3.45
N ASP A 13 1.99 -4.85 4.57
CA ASP A 13 1.93 -5.48 5.90
C ASP A 13 0.48 -5.68 6.40
N ALA A 14 -0.35 -4.64 6.25
CA ALA A 14 -1.70 -4.60 6.82
C ALA A 14 -2.78 -4.19 5.80
N SER A 15 -2.38 -3.73 4.60
CA SER A 15 -3.36 -3.24 3.62
C SER A 15 -4.13 -4.37 2.96
N THR A 16 -5.44 -4.17 2.81
CA THR A 16 -6.35 -5.13 2.20
C THR A 16 -7.33 -4.47 1.25
N TRP A 17 -7.85 -5.27 0.32
CA TRP A 17 -8.96 -4.89 -0.56
C TRP A 17 -9.90 -6.07 -0.75
N GLY A 18 -11.14 -5.81 -1.14
CA GLY A 18 -12.11 -6.88 -1.20
C GLY A 18 -13.47 -6.49 -1.73
N LEU A 19 -14.40 -7.44 -1.62
CA LEU A 19 -15.81 -7.27 -1.93
C LEU A 19 -16.62 -7.61 -0.67
N ASP A 20 -17.36 -6.64 -0.16
CA ASP A 20 -18.34 -6.84 0.91
C ASP A 20 -19.75 -6.59 0.39
N GLY A 21 -20.63 -7.58 0.59
CA GLY A 21 -21.91 -7.67 -0.14
C GLY A 21 -21.69 -7.63 -1.66
N ASN A 22 -22.05 -6.48 -2.27
CA ASN A 22 -21.87 -6.19 -3.70
C ASN A 22 -20.98 -4.94 -3.93
N LEU A 23 -20.26 -4.50 -2.91
CA LEU A 23 -19.49 -3.25 -2.93
C LEU A 23 -18.01 -3.53 -2.70
N TYR A 24 -17.19 -2.95 -3.55
CA TYR A 24 -15.75 -3.04 -3.44
C TYR A 24 -15.25 -2.07 -2.37
N TYR A 25 -14.24 -2.52 -1.63
CA TYR A 25 -13.60 -1.72 -0.59
C TYR A 25 -12.08 -1.94 -0.54
N ALA A 26 -11.37 -1.00 0.09
CA ALA A 26 -9.96 -1.09 0.45
C ALA A 26 -9.69 -0.38 1.77
N GLN A 27 -8.81 -0.98 2.56
CA GLN A 27 -8.28 -0.47 3.82
C GLN A 27 -6.77 -0.49 3.68
N LEU A 28 -6.14 0.68 3.61
CA LEU A 28 -4.71 0.78 3.33
C LEU A 28 -3.99 1.49 4.48
N THR A 29 -2.95 0.84 4.98
CA THR A 29 -2.07 1.33 6.05
C THR A 29 -0.63 1.22 5.55
N PRO A 30 0.14 2.32 5.53
CA PRO A 30 1.55 2.25 5.20
C PRO A 30 2.32 1.38 6.20
N ASN A 31 3.31 0.64 5.73
CA ASN A 31 4.13 -0.22 6.59
C ASN A 31 4.81 0.60 7.70
N GLY A 32 4.82 0.05 8.93
CA GLY A 32 5.40 0.72 10.10
C GLY A 32 4.55 1.84 10.71
N ILE A 33 3.34 2.07 10.22
CA ILE A 33 2.35 2.98 10.82
C ILE A 33 1.36 2.15 11.64
N ASP A 34 1.09 2.60 12.86
CA ASP A 34 0.07 2.01 13.74
C ASP A 34 -1.33 2.40 13.25
N ASP A 35 -2.21 1.42 13.10
CA ASP A 35 -3.58 1.57 12.65
C ASP A 35 -4.60 1.48 13.80
N ALA A 36 -4.17 1.74 15.03
CA ALA A 36 -5.04 1.77 16.22
C ALA A 36 -6.28 2.69 16.05
N ASP A 37 -6.17 3.76 15.27
CA ASP A 37 -7.25 4.69 14.94
C ASP A 37 -7.97 4.35 13.61
N GLY A 38 -7.64 3.20 13.02
CA GLY A 38 -8.12 2.75 11.70
C GLY A 38 -7.08 2.94 10.59
N PRO A 39 -7.38 2.44 9.38
CA PRO A 39 -6.45 2.54 8.26
C PRO A 39 -6.31 3.99 7.79
N GLN A 40 -5.12 4.31 7.29
CA GLN A 40 -4.82 5.65 6.79
C GLN A 40 -5.68 6.03 5.59
N VAL A 41 -6.03 5.04 4.77
CA VAL A 41 -6.92 5.19 3.62
C VAL A 41 -8.05 4.18 3.74
N TRP A 42 -9.28 4.69 3.81
CA TRP A 42 -10.50 3.90 3.74
C TRP A 42 -11.27 4.25 2.47
N ILE A 43 -11.42 3.29 1.57
CA ILE A 43 -12.23 3.42 0.37
C ILE A 43 -13.32 2.37 0.43
N GLY A 44 -14.56 2.79 0.65
CA GLY A 44 -15.71 1.89 0.73
C GLY A 44 -16.89 2.60 1.37
N PRO A 45 -18.01 1.88 1.58
CA PRO A 45 -19.21 2.44 2.18
C PRO A 45 -18.96 2.96 3.60
N PRO A 46 -19.70 3.99 4.06
CA PRO A 46 -20.75 4.72 3.33
C PRO A 46 -20.21 5.79 2.36
N THR A 47 -18.92 6.12 2.43
CA THR A 47 -18.31 7.23 1.68
C THR A 47 -18.24 6.96 0.19
N TYR A 48 -17.91 5.73 -0.20
CA TYR A 48 -17.78 5.32 -1.60
C TYR A 48 -18.61 4.06 -1.86
N ILE A 49 -19.56 4.16 -2.79
CA ILE A 49 -20.37 3.02 -3.26
C ILE A 49 -19.76 2.55 -4.58
N LEU A 50 -18.88 1.55 -4.51
CA LEU A 50 -18.11 1.09 -5.66
C LEU A 50 -18.63 -0.27 -6.13
N GLY A 51 -19.26 -0.30 -7.30
CA GLY A 51 -19.84 -1.52 -7.86
C GLY A 51 -18.87 -2.29 -8.76
N LYS A 52 -17.75 -1.67 -9.12
CA LYS A 52 -16.74 -2.28 -10.02
C LYS A 52 -15.35 -2.20 -9.43
N MET A 53 -14.57 -3.26 -9.65
CA MET A 53 -13.16 -3.31 -9.26
C MET A 53 -12.34 -2.16 -9.87
N THR A 54 -12.70 -1.72 -11.08
CA THR A 54 -12.04 -0.59 -11.74
C THR A 54 -12.22 0.73 -10.98
N GLU A 55 -13.40 0.96 -10.41
CA GLU A 55 -13.69 2.16 -9.62
C GLU A 55 -12.85 2.16 -8.33
N LEU A 56 -12.69 0.99 -7.70
CA LEU A 56 -11.79 0.81 -6.56
C LEU A 56 -10.34 1.10 -6.92
N ALA A 57 -9.82 0.52 -8.00
CA ALA A 57 -8.44 0.75 -8.43
C ALA A 57 -8.16 2.24 -8.71
N HIS A 58 -9.09 2.94 -9.37
CA HIS A 58 -9.00 4.39 -9.57
C HIS A 58 -9.01 5.17 -8.24
N GLY A 59 -9.84 4.77 -7.28
CA GLY A 59 -9.87 5.38 -5.96
C GLY A 59 -8.55 5.23 -5.22
N ILE A 60 -7.97 4.02 -5.24
CA ILE A 60 -6.67 3.73 -4.62
C ILE A 60 -5.56 4.54 -5.30
N ALA A 61 -5.51 4.54 -6.63
CA ALA A 61 -4.52 5.28 -7.40
C ALA A 61 -4.56 6.79 -7.09
N ALA A 62 -5.77 7.36 -7.00
CA ALA A 62 -5.96 8.76 -6.64
C ALA A 62 -5.57 9.04 -5.18
N ALA A 63 -5.91 8.16 -4.24
CA ALA A 63 -5.59 8.33 -2.82
C ALA A 63 -4.09 8.23 -2.53
N LEU A 64 -3.39 7.34 -3.23
CA LEU A 64 -1.96 7.09 -3.03
C LEU A 64 -1.06 7.94 -3.95
N GLY A 65 -1.63 8.61 -4.95
CA GLY A 65 -0.86 9.35 -5.96
C GLY A 65 -0.01 8.43 -6.84
N LEU A 66 -0.50 7.22 -7.13
CA LEU A 66 0.23 6.17 -7.84
C LEU A 66 -0.32 5.92 -9.25
N PRO A 67 0.50 5.37 -10.16
CA PRO A 67 0.03 4.88 -11.46
C PRO A 67 -1.01 3.77 -11.29
N LEU A 68 -2.05 3.79 -12.14
CA LEU A 68 -3.18 2.86 -12.05
C LEU A 68 -2.78 1.41 -12.35
N ASP A 69 -1.85 1.20 -13.27
CA ASP A 69 -1.26 -0.09 -13.62
C ASP A 69 -0.58 -0.76 -12.42
N LEU A 70 0.19 0.01 -11.65
CA LEU A 70 0.84 -0.47 -10.43
C LEU A 70 -0.18 -0.88 -9.36
N VAL A 71 -1.28 -0.14 -9.23
CA VAL A 71 -2.39 -0.51 -8.33
C VAL A 71 -3.06 -1.80 -8.78
N TYR A 72 -3.31 -1.97 -10.08
CA TYR A 72 -3.86 -3.22 -10.61
C TYR A 72 -2.95 -4.41 -10.36
N ASP A 73 -1.65 -4.25 -10.53
CA ASP A 73 -0.69 -5.32 -10.27
C ASP A 73 -0.69 -5.72 -8.78
N ALA A 74 -0.71 -4.74 -7.87
CA ALA A 74 -0.76 -5.00 -6.43
C ALA A 74 -2.04 -5.74 -6.04
N MET A 75 -3.18 -5.34 -6.60
CA MET A 75 -4.46 -6.04 -6.40
C MET A 75 -4.43 -7.46 -6.98
N ALA A 76 -3.96 -7.61 -8.22
CA ALA A 76 -3.90 -8.90 -8.91
C ALA A 76 -3.02 -9.90 -8.16
N ARG A 77 -1.87 -9.46 -7.64
CA ARG A 77 -1.00 -10.29 -6.80
C ARG A 77 -1.67 -10.68 -5.49
N GLY A 78 -2.38 -9.76 -4.84
CA GLY A 78 -3.20 -10.07 -3.67
C GLY A 78 -4.21 -11.19 -3.91
N SER A 79 -4.91 -11.12 -5.05
CA SER A 79 -5.85 -12.16 -5.47
C SER A 79 -5.15 -13.50 -5.76
N ALA A 80 -3.95 -13.47 -6.35
CA ALA A 80 -3.13 -14.66 -6.61
C ALA A 80 -2.62 -15.31 -5.32
N ALA A 81 -2.14 -14.51 -4.36
CA ALA A 81 -1.72 -14.99 -3.05
C ALA A 81 -2.84 -15.74 -2.34
N ALA A 82 -4.07 -15.22 -2.41
CA ALA A 82 -5.25 -15.88 -1.83
C ALA A 82 -5.59 -17.24 -2.47
N ARG A 83 -5.08 -17.53 -3.68
CA ARG A 83 -5.16 -18.85 -4.33
C ARG A 83 -4.00 -19.78 -3.98
N GLY A 84 -3.06 -19.35 -3.13
CA GLY A 84 -1.88 -20.11 -2.73
C GLY A 84 -0.67 -19.92 -3.66
N GLU A 85 -0.69 -18.91 -4.54
CA GLU A 85 0.45 -18.60 -5.41
C GLU A 85 1.54 -17.86 -4.62
N LEU A 86 2.81 -18.23 -4.84
CA LEU A 86 3.94 -17.52 -4.25
C LEU A 86 4.22 -16.25 -5.05
N VAL A 87 3.81 -15.11 -4.50
CA VAL A 87 3.93 -13.79 -5.13
C VAL A 87 4.71 -12.83 -4.24
N MET A 88 5.49 -11.94 -4.84
CA MET A 88 6.18 -10.86 -4.14
C MET A 88 5.41 -9.54 -4.27
N PRO A 89 5.55 -8.57 -3.35
CA PRO A 89 4.97 -7.24 -3.53
C PRO A 89 5.41 -6.55 -4.81
N VAL A 90 4.56 -5.68 -5.35
CA VAL A 90 4.93 -4.79 -6.46
C VAL A 90 5.84 -3.70 -5.94
N SER A 91 7.00 -3.47 -6.55
CA SER A 91 7.88 -2.37 -6.19
C SER A 91 7.40 -1.06 -6.81
N ILE A 92 7.40 0.03 -6.05
CA ILE A 92 7.22 1.39 -6.56
C ILE A 92 8.54 1.86 -7.20
N SER A 93 9.05 1.14 -8.20
CA SER A 93 10.27 1.52 -8.91
C SER A 93 9.92 2.36 -10.13
N GLY A 94 9.59 3.63 -9.84
CA GLY A 94 9.36 4.70 -10.80
C GLY A 94 10.09 6.00 -10.42
N ALA A 95 11.03 5.93 -9.48
CA ALA A 95 12.01 6.99 -9.22
C ALA A 95 13.39 6.48 -9.66
N GLU A 96 13.69 6.58 -10.95
CA GLU A 96 15.09 6.56 -11.38
C GLU A 96 15.84 7.69 -10.66
N GLY A 97 16.85 7.32 -9.87
CA GLY A 97 17.99 8.20 -9.59
C GLY A 97 17.90 9.11 -8.36
N CYS A 98 17.90 8.53 -7.16
CA CYS A 98 18.86 9.01 -6.16
C CYS A 98 19.41 7.78 -5.43
N ALA A 99 20.67 7.44 -5.73
CA ALA A 99 21.35 6.33 -5.07
C ALA A 99 21.19 6.44 -3.54
N PRO A 100 20.96 5.34 -2.80
CA PRO A 100 21.04 5.39 -1.35
C PRO A 100 22.47 5.80 -1.01
N ALA A 101 22.64 7.01 -0.47
CA ALA A 101 23.91 7.41 0.11
C ALA A 101 24.27 6.33 1.14
N PRO A 102 25.48 5.74 1.08
CA PRO A 102 25.89 4.79 2.10
C PRO A 102 25.88 5.55 3.42
N PHE A 103 25.12 5.03 4.39
CA PHE A 103 25.07 5.48 5.77
C PHE A 103 26.47 5.91 6.25
N ARG A 104 26.75 7.22 6.22
CA ARG A 104 27.85 7.78 6.98
C ARG A 104 27.35 7.83 8.42
N ARG A 105 27.89 6.93 9.25
CA ARG A 105 27.86 7.05 10.71
C ARG A 105 28.08 8.53 11.10
N PRO A 106 27.30 9.10 12.04
CA PRO A 106 27.63 10.40 12.60
C PRO A 106 29.04 10.35 13.18
N LEU A 107 29.95 11.14 12.61
CA LEU A 107 31.27 11.36 13.21
C LEU A 107 31.04 12.08 14.54
N ALA A 108 31.55 11.52 15.63
CA ALA A 108 31.44 12.05 16.97
C ALA A 108 31.85 13.54 17.01
N SER A 109 30.98 14.40 17.55
CA SER A 109 31.38 15.76 17.93
C SER A 109 32.13 15.68 19.27
N PRO A 110 33.37 16.18 19.38
CA PRO A 110 34.00 16.36 20.68
C PRO A 110 33.34 17.55 21.37
N ARG A 111 32.78 17.32 22.57
CA ARG A 111 32.28 18.41 23.43
C ARG A 111 33.44 19.36 23.78
N PRO A 112 33.25 20.69 23.75
CA PRO A 112 34.22 21.61 24.33
C PRO A 112 34.20 21.49 25.86
N ARG A 113 35.39 21.43 26.46
CA ARG A 113 35.58 21.62 27.91
C ARG A 113 35.28 23.07 28.25
N LEU A 114 34.41 23.28 29.23
CA LEU A 114 34.45 24.41 30.16
C LEU A 114 34.27 23.83 31.57
#